data_AF-A0AAW2TJY1-F1
#
_entry.id   AF-A0AAW2TJY1-F1
#
_cell.length_a   1.000
_cell.length_b   1.000
_cell.length_c   1.000
_cell.angle_alpha   90.00
_cell.angle_beta   90.00
_cell.angle_gamma   90.00
#
_symmetry.space_group_name_H-M   'P 1'
#
loop_
_entity.id
_entity.type
_entity.pdbx_description
1 polymer ?
#
loop_
_entity_poly.entity_id
_entity_poly.type
_entity_poly.pdbx_seq_one_letter_code
_entity_poly.pdbx_strand_id
1 'polypeptide(L)'
;MSGGHLAELEVRLTGNSQESLIENLRSYRVGLCRWNKEEFGNIQKQCRELENQICSLEQGQLITTSNRILSSMRTRLEDLSYKEELMWKQRAKALWLKEGDKNTAFFHAKANERRLRKEVKALRDASGMLVTRATAIKCIIHSCFADIFHSIRPPEAVIRGVVEQWRFE
;
A
#
# COMPACT_ATOMS: atom_id res chain seq x y z
N MET A 1 21.57 7.03 21.10
CA MET A 1 21.92 5.75 21.75
C MET A 1 21.33 5.77 23.15
N SER A 2 20.12 5.25 23.31
CA SER A 2 19.55 4.97 24.64
C SER A 2 18.83 3.64 24.50
N GLY A 3 19.59 2.57 24.69
CA GLY A 3 19.04 1.25 24.95
C GLY A 3 18.48 1.27 26.36
N GLY A 4 17.21 1.63 26.48
CA GLY A 4 16.49 1.69 27.74
C GLY A 4 15.57 0.50 27.86
N HIS A 5 15.99 -0.49 28.66
CA HIS A 5 15.12 -1.40 29.39
C HIS A 5 14.16 -2.26 28.53
N LEU A 6 14.74 -3.25 27.83
CA LEU A 6 14.05 -4.52 27.68
C LEU A 6 13.87 -5.06 29.10
N ALA A 7 12.69 -4.83 29.70
CA ALA A 7 12.29 -5.51 30.91
C ALA A 7 12.39 -7.01 30.63
N GLU A 8 13.40 -7.65 31.22
CA GLU A 8 13.57 -9.09 31.24
C GLU A 8 12.29 -9.69 31.83
N LEU A 9 11.41 -10.16 30.95
CA LEU A 9 10.30 -11.02 31.31
C LEU A 9 10.86 -12.42 31.59
N GLU A 10 11.54 -12.58 32.72
CA GLU A 10 11.86 -13.90 33.28
C GLU A 10 10.56 -14.55 33.80
N VAL A 11 9.79 -15.14 32.89
CA VAL A 11 8.69 -16.03 33.25
C VAL A 11 9.27 -17.43 33.42
N ARG A 12 9.40 -17.87 34.67
CA ARG A 12 9.84 -19.23 35.03
C ARG A 12 8.91 -20.26 34.39
N LEU A 13 9.43 -21.00 33.42
CA LEU A 13 8.74 -22.11 32.77
C LEU A 13 8.50 -23.22 33.79
N THR A 14 7.26 -23.35 34.26
CA THR A 14 6.83 -24.50 35.07
C THR A 14 5.76 -25.28 34.31
N GLY A 15 6.07 -26.55 34.01
CA GLY A 15 5.10 -27.58 33.65
C GLY A 15 4.99 -27.94 32.17
N ASN A 16 5.42 -29.17 31.84
CA ASN A 16 5.19 -29.86 30.57
C ASN A 16 3.72 -30.31 30.40
N SER A 17 2.76 -29.39 30.45
CA SER A 17 1.34 -29.64 30.15
C SER A 17 0.85 -28.66 29.09
N GLN A 18 0.00 -29.13 28.16
CA GLN A 18 -0.65 -28.27 27.16
C GLN A 18 -1.42 -27.11 27.80
N GLU A 19 -1.93 -27.31 29.02
CA GLU A 19 -2.63 -26.29 29.80
C GLU A 19 -1.69 -25.17 30.28
N SER A 20 -0.46 -25.52 30.67
CA SER A 20 0.58 -24.53 31.04
C SER A 20 0.97 -23.67 29.84
N LEU A 21 1.08 -24.27 28.64
CA LEU A 21 1.34 -23.52 27.41
C LEU A 21 0.22 -22.53 27.07
N ILE A 22 -1.05 -22.94 27.18
CA ILE A 22 -2.19 -22.06 26.92
C ILE A 22 -2.19 -20.89 27.90
N GLU A 23 -1.92 -21.15 29.18
CA GLU A 23 -1.89 -20.11 30.20
C GLU A 23 -0.72 -19.13 30.01
N ASN A 24 0.46 -19.65 29.64
CA ASN A 24 1.60 -18.82 29.26
C ASN A 24 1.27 -17.92 28.06
N LEU A 25 0.66 -18.47 27.00
CA LEU A 25 0.24 -17.69 25.82
C LEU A 25 -0.78 -16.60 26.17
N ARG A 26 -1.71 -16.88 27.10
CA ARG A 26 -2.65 -15.86 27.61
C ARG A 26 -1.91 -14.75 28.36
N SER A 27 -0.98 -15.10 29.23
CA SER A 27 -0.16 -14.13 29.96
C SER A 27 0.66 -13.25 29.02
N TYR A 28 1.33 -13.85 28.02
CA TYR A 28 2.04 -13.10 26.98
C TYR A 28 1.11 -12.20 26.17
N ARG A 29 -0.07 -12.67 25.78
CA ARG A 29 -1.07 -11.84 25.08
C ARG A 29 -1.42 -10.60 25.92
N VAL A 30 -1.69 -10.76 27.21
CA VAL A 30 -2.01 -9.64 28.11
C VAL A 30 -0.85 -8.66 28.20
N GLY A 31 0.37 -9.18 28.39
CA GLY A 31 1.60 -8.36 28.41
C GLY A 31 1.80 -7.57 27.12
N LEU A 32 1.66 -8.23 25.96
CA LEU A 32 1.77 -7.59 24.64
C LEU A 32 0.66 -6.55 24.41
N CYS A 33 -0.57 -6.83 24.84
CA CYS A 33 -1.67 -5.86 24.75
C CYS A 33 -1.40 -4.60 25.59
N ARG A 34 -0.81 -4.76 26.78
CA ARG A 34 -0.41 -3.64 27.63
C ARG A 34 0.73 -2.85 26.99
N TRP A 35 1.81 -3.52 26.60
CA TRP A 35 2.96 -2.91 25.94
C TRP A 35 2.54 -2.14 24.67
N ASN A 36 1.66 -2.71 23.84
CA ASN A 36 1.15 -2.03 22.66
C ASN A 36 0.37 -0.74 22.99
N LYS A 37 -0.39 -0.73 24.10
CA LYS A 37 -1.10 0.48 24.55
C LYS A 37 -0.15 1.55 25.09
N GLU A 38 0.92 1.14 25.77
CA GLU A 38 1.90 2.04 26.38
C GLU A 38 2.84 2.65 25.34
N GLU A 39 3.41 1.84 24.44
CA GLU A 39 4.39 2.29 23.45
C GLU A 39 3.76 3.00 22.24
N PHE A 40 2.68 2.43 21.69
CA PHE A 40 2.05 2.95 20.48
C PHE A 40 0.75 3.68 20.77
N GLY A 41 -0.04 3.19 21.74
CA GLY A 41 -1.33 3.77 22.09
C GLY A 41 -2.25 3.88 20.87
N ASN A 42 -2.92 5.02 20.75
CA ASN A 42 -3.74 5.34 19.58
C ASN A 42 -3.01 6.35 18.68
N ILE A 43 -2.09 5.84 17.84
CA ILE A 43 -1.30 6.64 16.89
C ILE A 43 -2.20 7.55 16.05
N GLN A 44 -3.34 7.04 15.57
CA GLN A 44 -4.30 7.80 14.77
C GLN A 44 -4.88 9.00 15.50
N LYS A 45 -5.21 8.81 16.79
CA LYS A 45 -5.66 9.91 17.65
C LYS A 45 -4.54 10.92 17.85
N GLN A 46 -3.31 10.45 18.05
CA GLN A 46 -2.14 11.33 18.21
C GLN A 46 -1.84 12.13 16.94
N CYS A 47 -1.91 11.52 15.74
CA CYS A 47 -1.76 12.23 14.46
C CYS A 47 -2.82 13.32 14.31
N ARG A 48 -4.10 12.98 14.50
CA ARG A 48 -5.22 13.95 14.42
C ARG A 48 -5.08 15.10 15.41
N GLU A 49 -4.67 14.78 16.64
CA GLU A 49 -4.45 15.79 17.66
C GLU A 49 -3.31 16.75 17.27
N LEU A 50 -2.20 16.21 16.75
CA LEU A 50 -1.09 17.04 16.27
C LEU A 50 -1.48 17.89 15.05
N GLU A 51 -2.23 17.32 14.10
CA GLU A 51 -2.76 18.05 12.93
C GLU A 51 -3.65 19.21 13.37
N ASN A 52 -4.56 18.98 14.32
CA ASN A 52 -5.42 20.01 14.88
C ASN A 52 -4.60 21.11 15.59
N GLN A 53 -3.58 20.72 16.37
CA GLN A 53 -2.69 21.67 17.04
C GLN A 53 -1.93 22.52 16.01
N ILE A 54 -1.35 21.91 14.97
CA ILE A 54 -0.66 22.62 13.89
C ILE A 54 -1.62 23.58 13.19
N CYS A 55 -2.81 23.12 12.78
CA CYS A 55 -3.81 23.99 12.16
C CYS A 55 -4.24 25.16 13.06
N SER A 56 -4.46 24.91 14.35
CA SER A 56 -4.84 25.96 15.30
C SER A 56 -3.74 27.00 15.49
N LEU A 57 -2.48 26.57 15.51
CA LEU A 57 -1.32 27.45 15.64
C LEU A 57 -1.11 28.27 14.36
N GLU A 58 -1.28 27.65 13.19
CA GLU A 58 -1.21 28.31 11.88
C GLU A 58 -2.30 29.35 11.68
N GLN A 59 -3.52 29.06 12.15
CA GLN A 59 -4.64 30.01 12.12
C GLN A 59 -4.44 31.16 13.13
N GLY A 60 -3.84 30.88 14.30
CA GLY A 60 -3.45 31.89 15.29
C GLY A 60 -2.15 32.65 14.93
N GLN A 61 -1.44 32.23 13.87
CA GLN A 61 -0.09 32.69 13.53
C GLN A 61 -0.01 33.96 12.69
N LEU A 62 -1.13 34.64 12.45
CA LEU A 62 -1.08 36.03 12.01
C LEU A 62 -0.34 36.93 13.02
N ILE A 63 -0.08 36.46 14.25
CA ILE A 63 0.47 37.31 15.32
C ILE A 63 1.88 36.90 15.80
N THR A 64 2.16 35.79 16.49
CA THR A 64 3.53 35.59 17.07
C THR A 64 3.80 34.16 17.57
N THR A 65 3.99 33.14 16.73
CA THR A 65 4.57 31.87 17.22
C THR A 65 5.92 31.56 16.59
N SER A 66 6.80 31.00 17.41
CA SER A 66 8.18 30.68 17.04
C SER A 66 8.17 29.55 16.01
N ASN A 67 8.65 29.83 14.79
CA ASN A 67 8.78 28.86 13.68
C ASN A 67 9.45 27.53 14.10
N ARG A 68 10.28 27.55 15.16
CA ARG A 68 10.93 26.35 15.71
C ARG A 68 9.95 25.36 16.33
N ILE A 69 8.89 25.84 17.00
CA ILE A 69 7.87 24.98 17.65
C ILE A 69 6.98 24.33 16.59
N LEU A 70 6.56 25.08 15.58
CA LEU A 70 5.84 24.51 14.44
C LEU A 70 6.67 23.42 13.73
N SER A 71 7.95 23.72 13.47
CA SER A 71 8.84 22.78 12.79
C SER A 71 8.99 21.48 13.58
N SER A 72 9.19 21.56 14.90
CA SER A 72 9.28 20.35 15.73
C SER A 72 7.97 19.55 15.79
N MET A 73 6.81 20.22 15.81
CA MET A 73 5.51 19.54 15.74
C MET A 73 5.31 18.85 14.38
N ARG A 74 5.66 19.50 13.27
CA ARG A 74 5.58 18.89 11.93
C ARG A 74 6.48 17.66 11.81
N THR A 75 7.73 17.73 12.26
CA THR A 75 8.62 16.56 12.29
C THR A 75 8.04 15.43 13.14
N ARG A 76 7.42 15.76 14.28
CA ARG A 76 6.75 14.76 15.11
C ARG A 76 5.54 14.12 14.42
N LEU A 77 4.78 14.88 13.64
CA LEU A 77 3.67 14.36 12.86
C LEU A 77 4.15 13.43 11.74
N GLU A 78 5.25 13.77 11.07
CA GLU A 78 5.89 12.92 10.06
C GLU A 78 6.32 11.57 10.65
N ASP A 79 6.98 11.60 11.82
CA ASP A 79 7.40 10.38 12.54
C ASP A 79 6.21 9.49 12.91
N LEU A 80 5.12 10.09 13.41
CA LEU A 80 3.92 9.34 13.80
C LEU A 80 3.19 8.76 12.58
N SER A 81 3.09 9.53 11.50
CA SER A 81 2.52 9.10 10.22
C SER A 81 3.32 7.93 9.64
N TYR A 82 4.65 7.98 9.69
CA TYR A 82 5.50 6.89 9.25
C TYR A 82 5.27 5.61 10.08
N LYS A 83 5.15 5.74 11.41
CA LYS A 83 4.82 4.60 12.29
C LYS A 83 3.44 4.01 11.99
N GLU A 84 2.45 4.87 11.72
CA GLU A 84 1.12 4.42 11.30
C GLU A 84 1.19 3.65 9.98
N GLU A 85 1.93 4.15 8.99
CA GLU A 85 2.11 3.47 7.71
C GLU A 85 2.74 2.08 7.89
N LEU A 86 3.79 1.99 8.72
CA LEU A 86 4.45 0.71 9.02
C LEU A 86 3.49 -0.28 9.71
N MET A 87 2.71 0.20 10.67
CA MET A 87 1.69 -0.61 11.35
C MET A 87 0.65 -1.14 10.34
N TRP A 88 0.17 -0.29 9.42
CA TRP A 88 -0.77 -0.71 8.38
C TRP A 88 -0.16 -1.73 7.41
N LYS A 89 1.12 -1.56 7.02
CA LYS A 89 1.84 -2.54 6.19
C LYS A 89 1.91 -3.91 6.87
N GLN A 90 2.24 -3.94 8.17
CA GLN A 90 2.29 -5.18 8.94
C GLN A 90 0.92 -5.84 9.05
N ARG A 91 -0.14 -5.06 9.35
CA ARG A 91 -1.52 -5.57 9.42
C ARG A 91 -1.99 -6.12 8.09
N ALA A 92 -1.70 -5.45 6.98
CA ALA A 92 -2.04 -5.91 5.64
C ALA A 92 -1.34 -7.23 5.31
N LYS A 93 -0.05 -7.36 5.67
CA LYS A 93 0.70 -8.62 5.50
C LYS A 93 0.13 -9.74 6.36
N ALA A 94 -0.20 -9.47 7.62
CA ALA A 94 -0.82 -10.46 8.50
C ALA A 94 -2.20 -10.89 7.99
N LEU A 95 -3.01 -9.96 7.48
CA LEU A 95 -4.30 -10.26 6.87
C LEU A 95 -4.11 -11.14 5.63
N TRP A 96 -3.18 -10.80 4.75
CA TRP A 96 -2.85 -11.62 3.58
C TRP A 96 -2.45 -13.04 3.97
N LEU A 97 -1.56 -13.19 4.95
CA LEU A 97 -1.13 -14.50 5.44
C LEU A 97 -2.27 -15.31 6.07
N LYS A 98 -3.17 -14.64 6.80
CA LYS A 98 -4.35 -15.26 7.42
C LYS A 98 -5.32 -15.80 6.37
N GLU A 99 -5.60 -15.01 5.33
CA GLU A 99 -6.52 -15.40 4.27
C GLU A 99 -5.90 -16.47 3.34
N GLY A 100 -4.57 -16.48 3.20
CA GLY A 100 -3.83 -17.49 2.44
C GLY A 100 -4.08 -17.39 0.94
N ASP A 101 -4.09 -18.52 0.23
CA ASP A 101 -4.50 -18.61 -1.19
C ASP A 101 -5.96 -19.02 -1.36
N LYS A 102 -6.77 -18.80 -0.31
CA LYS A 102 -8.20 -19.08 -0.37
C LYS A 102 -8.83 -17.96 -1.20
N ASN A 103 -9.75 -18.30 -2.10
CA ASN A 103 -10.57 -17.33 -2.83
C ASN A 103 -11.56 -16.61 -1.90
N THR A 104 -11.06 -15.84 -0.93
CA THR A 104 -11.88 -15.13 0.03
C THR A 104 -12.36 -13.80 -0.54
N ALA A 105 -13.38 -13.23 0.08
CA ALA A 105 -13.93 -11.93 -0.31
C ALA A 105 -12.85 -10.82 -0.39
N PHE A 106 -11.78 -10.93 0.42
CA PHE A 106 -10.63 -10.04 0.36
C PHE A 106 -9.92 -10.07 -1.01
N PHE A 107 -9.61 -11.26 -1.52
CA PHE A 107 -8.94 -11.42 -2.82
C PHE A 107 -9.85 -11.05 -3.98
N HIS A 108 -11.15 -11.37 -3.89
CA HIS A 108 -12.13 -10.90 -4.87
C HIS A 108 -12.23 -9.37 -4.90
N ALA A 109 -12.27 -8.72 -3.74
CA ALA A 109 -12.26 -7.26 -3.66
C ALA A 109 -10.98 -6.66 -4.26
N LYS A 110 -9.81 -7.23 -3.95
CA LYS A 110 -8.53 -6.80 -4.52
C LYS A 110 -8.43 -7.03 -6.03
N ALA A 111 -8.92 -8.16 -6.53
CA ALA A 111 -8.97 -8.44 -7.95
C ALA A 111 -9.92 -7.48 -8.68
N ASN A 112 -11.09 -7.20 -8.11
CA ASN A 112 -12.02 -6.22 -8.67
C ASN A 112 -11.45 -4.80 -8.65
N GLU A 113 -10.77 -4.39 -7.58
CA GLU A 113 -10.08 -3.10 -7.50
C GLU A 113 -9.03 -2.97 -8.62
N ARG A 114 -8.23 -4.02 -8.84
CA ARG A 114 -7.26 -4.08 -9.95
C ARG A 114 -7.95 -4.01 -11.31
N ARG A 115 -9.06 -4.74 -11.48
CA ARG A 115 -9.87 -4.72 -12.70
C ARG A 115 -10.38 -3.31 -13.00
N LEU A 116 -11.00 -2.66 -12.02
CA LEU A 116 -11.53 -1.29 -12.12
C LEU A 116 -10.44 -0.26 -12.44
N ARG A 117 -9.25 -0.40 -11.85
CA ARG A 117 -8.10 0.48 -12.15
C ARG A 117 -7.54 0.27 -13.55
N LYS A 118 -7.58 -0.95 -14.07
CA LYS A 118 -7.10 -1.29 -15.43
C LYS A 118 -8.16 -1.10 -16.51
N GLU A 119 -9.39 -0.78 -16.13
CA GLU A 119 -10.50 -0.62 -17.06
C GLU A 119 -10.38 0.69 -17.83
N VAL A 120 -10.22 0.59 -19.15
CA VAL A 120 -10.25 1.76 -20.04
C VAL A 120 -11.70 2.20 -20.21
N LYS A 121 -12.12 3.20 -19.43
CA LYS A 121 -13.50 3.73 -19.43
C LYS A 121 -13.81 4.61 -20.65
N ALA A 122 -12.79 5.24 -21.20
CA ALA A 122 -12.93 6.13 -22.34
C ALA A 122 -11.62 6.24 -23.13
N LEU A 123 -11.73 6.46 -24.43
CA LEU A 123 -10.62 6.83 -25.31
C LEU A 123 -11.01 8.04 -26.16
N ARG A 124 -10.01 8.81 -26.58
CA ARG A 124 -10.22 9.85 -27.60
C ARG A 124 -9.96 9.24 -28.97
N ASP A 125 -10.83 9.54 -29.92
CA ASP A 125 -10.61 9.18 -31.32
C ASP A 125 -9.70 10.19 -32.05
N ALA A 126 -9.39 9.91 -33.32
CA ALA A 126 -8.55 10.77 -34.15
C ALA A 126 -9.16 12.17 -34.41
N SER A 127 -10.46 12.34 -34.19
CA SER A 127 -11.16 13.64 -34.27
C SER A 127 -11.13 14.41 -32.94
N GLY A 128 -10.53 13.83 -31.88
CA GLY A 128 -10.46 14.41 -30.55
C GLY A 128 -11.69 14.16 -29.67
N MET A 129 -12.71 13.46 -30.20
CA MET A 129 -13.97 13.17 -29.51
C MET A 129 -13.79 12.05 -28.49
N LEU A 130 -14.39 12.23 -27.31
CA LEU A 130 -14.31 11.24 -26.23
C LEU A 130 -15.34 10.13 -26.45
N VAL A 131 -14.85 8.90 -26.54
CA VAL A 131 -15.64 7.69 -26.77
C VAL A 131 -15.63 6.83 -25.51
N THR A 132 -16.80 6.59 -24.94
CA THR A 132 -16.99 5.81 -23.70
C THR A 132 -17.60 4.43 -23.96
N ARG A 133 -18.20 4.21 -25.13
CA ARG A 133 -18.86 2.94 -25.46
C ARG A 133 -17.81 1.86 -25.73
N ALA A 134 -17.85 0.77 -24.98
CA ALA A 134 -16.87 -0.33 -25.05
C ALA A 134 -16.65 -0.89 -26.47
N THR A 135 -17.73 -1.03 -27.27
CA THR A 135 -17.63 -1.49 -28.66
C THR A 135 -16.86 -0.52 -29.54
N ALA A 136 -17.07 0.78 -29.36
CA ALA A 136 -16.40 1.81 -30.13
C ALA A 136 -14.93 1.98 -29.69
N ILE A 137 -14.65 1.89 -28.38
CA ILE A 137 -13.28 1.80 -27.84
C ILE A 137 -12.51 0.63 -28.48
N LYS A 138 -13.14 -0.55 -28.56
CA LYS A 138 -12.54 -1.74 -29.22
C LYS A 138 -12.23 -1.48 -30.69
N CYS A 139 -13.14 -0.86 -31.44
CA CYS A 139 -12.92 -0.51 -32.85
C CYS A 139 -11.75 0.48 -33.02
N ILE A 140 -11.66 1.51 -32.17
CA ILE A 140 -10.58 2.50 -32.21
C ILE A 140 -9.23 1.82 -31.94
N ILE A 141 -9.15 0.98 -30.91
CA ILE A 141 -7.94 0.22 -30.59
C ILE A 141 -7.56 -0.66 -31.78
N HIS A 142 -8.51 -1.39 -32.36
CA HIS A 142 -8.26 -2.27 -33.50
C HIS A 142 -7.76 -1.50 -34.73
N SER A 143 -8.38 -0.36 -35.06
CA SER A 143 -7.94 0.51 -36.16
C SER A 143 -6.52 1.03 -35.89
N CYS A 144 -6.26 1.55 -34.70
CA CYS A 144 -4.96 2.10 -34.34
C CYS A 144 -3.85 1.05 -34.46
N PHE A 145 -4.07 -0.18 -33.95
CA PHE A 145 -3.10 -1.26 -34.13
C PHE A 145 -2.96 -1.67 -35.58
N ALA A 146 -4.05 -1.80 -36.33
CA ALA A 146 -3.98 -2.09 -37.76
C ALA A 146 -3.15 -1.04 -38.49
N ASP A 147 -3.35 0.25 -38.22
CA ASP A 147 -2.60 1.34 -38.84
C ASP A 147 -1.11 1.27 -38.48
N ILE A 148 -0.78 0.98 -37.21
CA ILE A 148 0.61 0.78 -36.77
C ILE A 148 1.25 -0.39 -37.52
N PHE A 149 0.57 -1.54 -37.63
CA PHE A 149 1.12 -2.73 -38.27
C PHE A 149 1.18 -2.63 -39.81
N HIS A 150 0.28 -1.86 -40.44
CA HIS A 150 0.34 -1.59 -41.88
C HIS A 150 1.34 -0.47 -42.23
N SER A 151 1.54 0.50 -41.33
CA SER A 151 2.54 1.57 -41.48
C SER A 151 3.96 1.03 -41.32
N ILE A 152 4.15 0.07 -40.41
CA ILE A 152 5.41 -0.66 -40.23
C ILE A 152 5.38 -1.89 -41.14
N ARG A 153 5.31 -1.69 -42.47
CA ARG A 153 5.65 -2.77 -43.42
C ARG A 153 7.17 -2.77 -43.57
N PRO A 154 7.92 -3.69 -42.94
CA PRO A 154 9.35 -3.76 -43.15
C PRO A 154 9.59 -4.05 -44.65
N PRO A 155 10.59 -3.44 -45.29
CA PRO A 155 10.96 -3.78 -46.65
C PRO A 155 11.13 -5.30 -46.78
N GLU A 156 10.67 -5.88 -47.88
CA GLU A 156 10.62 -7.34 -48.08
C GLU A 156 11.98 -8.03 -47.89
N ALA A 157 13.08 -7.29 -48.10
CA ALA A 157 14.44 -7.73 -47.80
C ALA A 157 14.71 -8.00 -46.32
N VAL A 158 14.14 -7.20 -45.41
CA VAL A 158 14.27 -7.40 -43.95
C VAL A 158 13.47 -8.61 -43.50
N ILE A 159 12.28 -8.80 -44.07
CA ILE A 159 11.44 -9.98 -43.79
C ILE A 159 12.12 -11.26 -44.28
N ARG A 160 12.70 -11.25 -45.49
CA ARG A 160 13.49 -12.38 -46.02
C ARG A 160 14.72 -12.68 -45.16
N GLY A 161 15.47 -11.66 -44.77
CA GLY A 161 16.66 -11.83 -43.93
C GLY A 161 16.34 -12.48 -42.58
N VAL A 162 15.23 -12.08 -41.94
CA VAL A 162 14.76 -12.74 -40.72
C VAL A 162 14.29 -14.17 -41.00
N VAL A 163 13.49 -14.42 -42.04
CA VAL A 163 13.01 -15.78 -42.36
C VAL A 163 14.15 -16.74 -42.73
N GLU A 164 15.21 -16.27 -43.39
CA GLU A 164 16.40 -17.07 -43.69
C GLU A 164 17.24 -17.34 -42.43
N GLN A 165 17.33 -16.36 -41.53
CA GLN A 165 17.99 -16.53 -40.23
C GLN A 165 17.27 -17.55 -39.33
N TRP A 166 15.96 -17.71 -39.48
CA TRP A 166 15.16 -18.73 -38.78
C TRP A 166 15.07 -20.09 -39.50
N ARG A 167 15.67 -20.22 -40.69
CA ARG A 167 15.66 -21.47 -41.49
C ARG A 167 16.90 -22.35 -41.23
N PHE A 168 17.83 -21.92 -40.38
CA PHE A 168 19.08 -22.63 -40.09
C PHE A 168 19.37 -22.85 -38.57
N GLU A 169 18.33 -23.03 -37.77
CA GLU A 169 18.39 -23.80 -36.52
C GLU A 169 17.37 -24.95 -36.59
#